data_AF-A0A918UVQ1-F1
#
_entry.id   AF-A0A918UVQ1-F1
#
_cell.length_a   1.000
_cell.length_b   1.000
_cell.length_c   1.000
_cell.angle_alpha   90.00
_cell.angle_beta   90.00
_cell.angle_gamma   90.00
#
_symmetry.space_group_name_H-M   'P 1'
#
loop_
_entity.id
_entity.type
_entity.pdbx_description
1 polymer ?
#
loop_
_entity_poly.entity_id
_entity_poly.type
_entity_poly.pdbx_seq_one_letter_code
_entity_poly.pdbx_strand_id
1 'polypeptide(L)'
;MPLIPEEPQIHESAQGPRATPASGRVAPTPRPVPGPRPAAPARPGRPGPVRPTPGQRTPRDAAAAKPGTPSAPDAAAASDTPQIQLIPASPDGALDAAEEAVDLLLESGRAPGEVLVITTGEPHPWAAHELSFGEAPYWAQHDAGDDVFYADAAVAERAKPRPVVVVAVNGGPDAAAAQALPLALTRAGALLIVCGDPQRINSLLGAGV
;
A
#
# COMPACT_ATOMS: atom_id res chain seq x y z
N MET A 1 -54.90 34.84 51.18
CA MET A 1 -53.81 35.74 50.74
C MET A 1 -52.76 34.90 50.04
N PRO A 2 -52.37 35.23 48.80
CA PRO A 2 -51.46 34.43 47.97
C PRO A 2 -50.00 34.86 48.18
N LEU A 3 -49.03 33.96 48.00
CA LEU A 3 -47.67 34.29 47.56
C LEU A 3 -47.16 33.16 46.65
N ILE A 4 -46.64 33.59 45.51
CA ILE A 4 -46.33 32.87 44.26
C ILE A 4 -44.83 32.51 44.22
N PRO A 5 -44.40 31.52 43.42
CA PRO A 5 -43.00 31.08 43.29
C PRO A 5 -42.11 32.10 42.57
N GLU A 6 -40.85 32.21 43.00
CA GLU A 6 -39.78 32.99 42.37
C GLU A 6 -39.11 32.14 41.25
N GLU A 7 -39.34 32.53 39.99
CA GLU A 7 -38.56 32.08 38.83
C GLU A 7 -37.46 33.11 38.52
N PRO A 8 -36.21 32.70 38.25
CA PRO A 8 -35.14 33.63 37.88
C PRO A 8 -35.31 34.12 36.43
N GLN A 9 -35.36 35.44 36.27
CA GLN A 9 -35.51 36.14 35.00
C GLN A 9 -34.27 35.98 34.10
N ILE A 10 -34.43 35.23 33.01
CA ILE A 10 -33.54 35.26 31.85
C ILE A 10 -33.74 36.59 31.10
N HIS A 11 -32.68 37.38 31.00
CA HIS A 11 -32.70 38.64 30.27
C HIS A 11 -32.71 38.38 28.76
N GLU A 12 -33.84 38.70 28.14
CA GLU A 12 -34.04 38.83 26.71
C GLU A 12 -33.22 40.04 26.20
N SER A 13 -32.10 39.77 25.52
CA SER A 13 -31.43 40.79 24.69
C SER A 13 -31.89 40.65 23.26
N ALA A 14 -32.63 41.67 22.82
CA ALA A 14 -33.26 41.81 21.53
C ALA A 14 -32.26 41.79 20.35
N GLN A 15 -32.49 40.85 19.44
CA GLN A 15 -32.77 41.07 18.01
C GLN A 15 -32.15 42.30 17.33
N GLY A 16 -31.07 42.09 16.59
CA GLY A 16 -30.67 42.92 15.44
C GLY A 16 -31.15 42.31 14.11
N PRO A 17 -31.69 43.08 13.15
CA PRO A 17 -32.30 42.54 11.94
C PRO A 17 -31.37 42.52 10.71
N ARG A 18 -31.60 41.50 9.85
CA ARG A 18 -31.42 41.46 8.37
C ARG A 18 -29.98 41.52 7.83
N ALA A 19 -29.59 40.86 6.75
CA ALA A 19 -30.31 40.15 5.69
C ALA A 19 -29.36 39.16 4.98
N THR A 20 -29.86 37.96 4.66
CA THR A 20 -29.49 37.22 3.44
C THR A 20 -30.50 37.62 2.35
N PRO A 21 -30.16 37.72 1.05
CA PRO A 21 -29.57 36.61 0.31
C PRO A 21 -28.60 37.00 -0.83
N ALA A 22 -27.85 36.03 -1.36
CA ALA A 22 -27.89 35.64 -2.77
C ALA A 22 -26.69 34.77 -3.15
N SER A 23 -26.99 33.67 -3.84
CA SER A 23 -26.04 32.74 -4.44
C SER A 23 -25.03 33.43 -5.35
N GLY A 24 -23.75 33.34 -4.99
CA GLY A 24 -22.66 33.41 -5.98
C GLY A 24 -22.60 32.08 -6.73
N ARG A 25 -23.35 31.96 -7.82
CA ARG A 25 -23.15 30.91 -8.82
C ARG A 25 -21.79 31.18 -9.48
N VAL A 26 -20.74 30.47 -9.06
CA VAL A 26 -19.51 30.38 -9.86
C VAL A 26 -19.86 29.54 -11.08
N ALA A 27 -19.86 30.16 -12.25
CA ALA A 27 -19.94 29.44 -13.51
C ALA A 27 -18.69 28.56 -13.66
N PRO A 28 -18.81 27.25 -13.96
CA PRO A 28 -17.65 26.45 -14.28
C PRO A 28 -17.11 26.90 -15.64
N THR A 29 -15.88 27.42 -15.66
CA THR A 29 -15.12 27.59 -16.89
C THR A 29 -14.99 26.21 -17.55
N PRO A 30 -15.40 26.01 -18.81
CA PRO A 30 -15.31 24.72 -19.46
C PRO A 30 -13.84 24.30 -19.56
N ARG A 31 -13.50 23.11 -19.03
CA ARG A 31 -12.17 22.51 -19.22
C ARG A 31 -11.95 22.29 -20.72
N PRO A 32 -10.76 22.60 -21.27
CA PRO A 32 -10.40 22.19 -22.61
C PRO A 32 -10.48 20.66 -22.71
N VAL A 33 -11.33 20.15 -23.60
CA VAL A 33 -11.34 18.75 -24.00
C VAL A 33 -10.02 18.44 -24.72
N PRO A 34 -9.26 17.41 -24.31
CA PRO A 34 -8.14 16.91 -25.09
C PRO A 34 -8.64 16.46 -26.46
N GLY A 35 -8.21 17.15 -27.52
CA GLY A 35 -8.56 16.78 -28.88
C GLY A 35 -8.03 15.39 -29.26
N PRO A 36 -8.58 14.77 -30.33
CA PRO A 36 -8.15 13.45 -30.77
C PRO A 36 -6.67 13.49 -31.16
N ARG A 37 -5.89 12.57 -30.58
CA ARG A 37 -4.47 12.37 -30.87
C ARG A 37 -4.32 12.00 -32.36
N PRO A 38 -3.46 12.66 -33.15
CA PRO A 38 -3.14 12.21 -34.50
C PRO A 38 -2.54 10.81 -34.46
N ALA A 39 -3.04 9.91 -35.31
CA ALA A 39 -2.50 8.57 -35.48
C ALA A 39 -1.04 8.63 -35.95
N ALA A 40 -0.19 7.81 -35.34
CA ALA A 40 1.18 7.62 -35.77
C ALA A 40 1.21 7.05 -37.21
N PRO A 41 2.10 7.53 -38.09
CA PRO A 41 2.25 6.95 -39.42
C PRO A 41 2.79 5.53 -39.30
N ALA A 42 2.19 4.61 -40.05
CA ALA A 42 2.66 3.25 -40.20
C ALA A 42 4.10 3.25 -40.75
N ARG A 43 5.02 2.58 -40.04
CA ARG A 43 6.40 2.42 -40.50
C ARG A 43 6.40 1.54 -41.76
N PRO A 44 7.01 1.99 -42.87
CA PRO A 44 7.14 1.18 -44.08
C PRO A 44 7.93 -0.10 -43.80
N GLY A 45 7.38 -1.22 -44.26
CA GLY A 45 7.95 -2.55 -44.11
C GLY A 45 9.35 -2.66 -44.70
N ARG A 46 10.22 -3.39 -43.99
CA ARG A 46 11.52 -3.81 -44.52
C ARG A 46 11.45 -5.30 -44.84
N PRO A 47 11.66 -5.71 -46.10
CA PRO A 47 11.69 -7.11 -46.49
C PRO A 47 12.85 -7.82 -45.79
N GLY A 48 12.54 -8.81 -44.96
CA GLY A 48 13.52 -9.76 -44.46
C GLY A 48 13.91 -10.76 -45.55
N PRO A 49 15.20 -11.07 -45.74
CA PRO A 49 15.61 -12.08 -46.71
C PRO A 49 15.29 -13.50 -46.21
N VAL A 50 15.01 -14.34 -47.19
CA VAL A 50 14.43 -15.68 -47.11
C VAL A 50 15.42 -16.69 -46.50
N ARG A 51 14.92 -17.55 -45.61
CA ARG A 51 15.63 -18.70 -45.03
C ARG A 51 15.64 -19.89 -46.02
N PRO A 52 16.78 -20.52 -46.32
CA PRO A 52 16.82 -21.87 -46.86
C PRO A 52 17.06 -22.93 -45.76
N THR A 53 16.49 -24.11 -46.00
CA THR A 53 16.45 -25.35 -45.21
C THR A 53 17.75 -26.19 -45.29
N PRO A 54 17.88 -27.31 -44.52
CA PRO A 54 19.15 -27.74 -43.92
C PRO A 54 19.95 -28.75 -44.76
N GLY A 55 21.27 -28.76 -44.55
CA GLY A 55 22.20 -29.77 -45.09
C GLY A 55 23.11 -30.33 -43.99
N GLN A 56 23.04 -31.65 -43.79
CA GLN A 56 23.89 -32.47 -42.92
C GLN A 56 25.32 -32.60 -43.49
N ARG A 57 26.35 -32.53 -42.62
CA ARG A 57 27.50 -33.48 -42.50
C ARG A 57 28.59 -32.93 -41.55
N THR A 58 28.94 -33.77 -40.57
CA THR A 58 29.99 -33.71 -39.53
C THR A 58 31.44 -33.85 -40.08
N PRO A 59 32.50 -33.89 -39.24
CA PRO A 59 32.88 -33.04 -38.09
C PRO A 59 34.33 -32.50 -38.23
N ARG A 60 34.69 -31.42 -37.53
CA ARG A 60 36.10 -31.12 -37.21
C ARG A 60 36.23 -30.23 -35.98
N ASP A 61 37.08 -30.69 -35.07
CA ASP A 61 37.61 -29.99 -33.90
C ASP A 61 38.00 -28.54 -34.17
N ALA A 62 37.49 -27.63 -33.33
CA ALA A 62 38.20 -26.44 -32.87
C ALA A 62 37.46 -25.85 -31.67
N ALA A 63 38.16 -25.81 -30.54
CA ALA A 63 37.75 -25.15 -29.32
C ALA A 63 37.46 -23.65 -29.55
N ALA A 64 36.30 -23.18 -29.09
CA ALA A 64 36.03 -21.77 -28.87
C ALA A 64 34.90 -21.60 -27.84
N ALA A 65 35.11 -20.67 -26.92
CA ALA A 65 34.35 -20.42 -25.71
C ALA A 65 32.85 -20.14 -25.93
N LYS A 66 32.00 -20.71 -25.07
CA LYS A 66 30.59 -20.31 -24.93
C LYS A 66 30.50 -19.15 -23.91
N PRO A 67 29.86 -18.02 -24.24
CA PRO A 67 29.29 -17.13 -23.24
C PRO A 67 28.14 -17.86 -22.54
N GLY A 68 28.20 -17.91 -21.21
CA GLY A 68 27.16 -18.49 -20.38
C GLY A 68 25.84 -17.77 -20.59
N THR A 69 24.78 -18.54 -20.83
CA THR A 69 23.41 -18.14 -20.55
C THR A 69 23.33 -17.62 -19.11
N PRO A 70 22.66 -16.48 -18.83
CA PRO A 70 22.30 -16.14 -17.47
C PRO A 70 21.44 -17.27 -16.92
N SER A 71 21.94 -17.95 -15.88
CA SER A 71 21.12 -18.81 -15.06
C SER A 71 19.91 -18.00 -14.63
N ALA A 72 18.71 -18.48 -14.99
CA ALA A 72 17.52 -18.14 -14.24
C ALA A 72 17.85 -18.39 -12.75
N PRO A 73 17.42 -17.53 -11.82
CA PRO A 73 17.63 -17.80 -10.42
C PRO A 73 17.07 -19.19 -10.13
N ASP A 74 17.98 -20.02 -9.64
CA ASP A 74 17.73 -21.34 -9.10
C ASP A 74 16.43 -21.27 -8.30
N ALA A 75 15.50 -22.18 -8.56
CA ALA A 75 14.31 -22.34 -7.75
C ALA A 75 14.81 -22.85 -6.39
N ALA A 76 15.25 -21.91 -5.57
CA ALA A 76 15.68 -22.13 -4.21
C ALA A 76 14.58 -22.93 -3.53
N ALA A 77 14.97 -24.08 -2.97
CA ALA A 77 14.10 -24.92 -2.17
C ALA A 77 13.24 -24.02 -1.27
N ALA A 78 11.92 -24.12 -1.42
CA ALA A 78 10.97 -23.25 -0.74
C ALA A 78 11.25 -23.28 0.76
N SER A 79 11.88 -22.22 1.26
CA SER A 79 11.94 -21.96 2.68
C SER A 79 10.51 -21.64 3.12
N ASP A 80 9.99 -22.38 4.10
CA ASP A 80 8.69 -22.10 4.75
C ASP A 80 8.66 -20.72 5.45
N THR A 81 9.78 -19.99 5.46
CA THR A 81 9.90 -18.65 6.01
C THR A 81 9.72 -17.60 4.92
N PRO A 82 8.88 -16.57 5.15
CA PRO A 82 8.71 -15.49 4.19
C PRO A 82 10.02 -14.74 3.96
N GLN A 83 10.25 -14.30 2.73
CA GLN A 83 11.35 -13.41 2.40
C GLN A 83 11.15 -12.06 3.11
N ILE A 84 12.22 -11.50 3.68
CA ILE A 84 12.17 -10.18 4.33
C ILE A 84 12.89 -9.15 3.46
N GLN A 85 12.24 -8.03 3.21
CA GLN A 85 12.81 -6.86 2.54
C GLN A 85 12.73 -5.65 3.46
N LEU A 86 13.81 -4.88 3.55
CA LEU A 86 13.86 -3.62 4.30
C LEU A 86 13.91 -2.44 3.32
N ILE A 87 13.00 -1.49 3.49
CA ILE A 87 12.98 -0.20 2.79
C ILE A 87 13.34 0.88 3.81
N PRO A 88 14.53 1.49 3.73
CA PRO A 88 14.93 2.54 4.65
C PRO A 88 14.03 3.77 4.51
N ALA A 89 13.43 4.19 5.62
CA ALA A 89 12.62 5.41 5.71
C ALA A 89 12.75 6.04 7.10
N SER A 90 12.57 7.35 7.22
CA SER A 90 12.38 7.98 8.53
C SER A 90 11.04 7.53 9.14
N PRO A 91 10.83 7.69 10.46
CA PRO A 91 9.51 7.41 11.07
C PRO A 91 8.37 8.16 10.38
N ASP A 92 8.57 9.44 10.05
CA ASP A 92 7.54 10.25 9.38
C ASP A 92 7.31 9.84 7.92
N GLY A 93 8.32 9.29 7.24
CA GLY A 93 8.23 8.84 5.84
C GLY A 93 7.97 7.34 5.66
N ALA A 94 7.83 6.58 6.75
CA ALA A 94 7.64 5.14 6.69
C ALA A 94 6.29 4.74 6.10
N LEU A 95 5.25 5.56 6.30
CA LEU A 95 3.94 5.34 5.71
C LEU A 95 3.98 5.56 4.20
N ASP A 96 4.51 6.69 3.75
CA ASP A 96 4.68 6.98 2.31
C ASP A 96 5.50 5.88 1.62
N ALA A 97 6.60 5.43 2.24
CA ALA A 97 7.40 4.33 1.70
C ALA A 97 6.64 2.99 1.63
N ALA A 98 5.71 2.75 2.55
CA ALA A 98 4.84 1.58 2.50
C ALA A 98 3.79 1.68 1.39
N GLU A 99 3.19 2.86 1.18
CA GLU A 99 2.25 3.12 0.09
C GLU A 99 2.93 2.94 -1.28
N GLU A 100 4.12 3.51 -1.48
CA GLU A 100 4.89 3.30 -2.72
C GLU A 100 5.25 1.82 -2.93
N ALA A 101 5.55 1.08 -1.85
CA ALA A 101 5.80 -0.36 -1.95
C ALA A 101 4.53 -1.13 -2.36
N VAL A 102 3.36 -0.75 -1.84
CA VAL A 102 2.06 -1.31 -2.25
C VAL A 102 1.82 -1.02 -3.72
N ASP A 103 2.00 0.22 -4.18
CA ASP A 103 1.81 0.60 -5.58
C ASP A 103 2.67 -0.24 -6.51
N LEU A 104 3.97 -0.39 -6.21
CA LEU A 104 4.87 -1.25 -6.99
C LEU A 104 4.44 -2.72 -7.01
N LEU A 105 3.91 -3.24 -5.89
CA LEU A 105 3.38 -4.60 -5.84
C LEU A 105 2.18 -4.74 -6.79
N LEU A 106 1.23 -3.80 -6.75
CA LEU A 106 0.05 -3.81 -7.61
C LEU A 106 0.43 -3.65 -9.09
N GLU A 107 1.35 -2.73 -9.41
CA GLU A 107 1.88 -2.54 -10.77
C GLU A 107 2.58 -3.79 -11.31
N SER A 108 3.22 -4.57 -10.42
CA SER A 108 3.83 -5.86 -10.78
C SER A 108 2.82 -7.00 -10.99
N GLY A 109 1.53 -6.74 -10.76
CA GLY A 109 0.43 -7.67 -11.00
C GLY A 109 0.00 -8.48 -9.78
N ARG A 110 0.42 -8.10 -8.56
CA ARG A 110 -0.13 -8.72 -7.34
C ARG A 110 -1.57 -8.31 -7.11
N ALA A 111 -2.38 -9.26 -6.67
CA ALA A 111 -3.78 -8.96 -6.37
C ALA A 111 -3.86 -8.10 -5.09
N PRO A 112 -4.69 -7.05 -5.06
CA PRO A 112 -4.88 -6.20 -3.87
C PRO A 112 -5.21 -7.00 -2.60
N GLY A 113 -6.10 -7.98 -2.74
CA GLY A 113 -6.48 -8.93 -1.69
C GLY A 113 -5.35 -9.74 -1.06
N GLU A 114 -4.18 -9.79 -1.70
CA GLU A 114 -3.00 -10.50 -1.20
C GLU A 114 -2.06 -9.61 -0.37
N VAL A 115 -2.39 -8.33 -0.20
CA VAL A 115 -1.53 -7.35 0.47
C VAL A 115 -2.18 -6.88 1.76
N LEU A 116 -1.47 -7.04 2.88
CA LEU A 116 -1.82 -6.48 4.19
C LEU A 116 -0.80 -5.38 4.52
N VAL A 117 -1.27 -4.21 4.93
CA VAL A 117 -0.41 -3.13 5.45
C VAL A 117 -0.64 -3.00 6.95
N ILE A 118 0.44 -2.94 7.73
CA ILE A 118 0.41 -2.76 9.18
C ILE A 118 1.16 -1.48 9.54
N THR A 119 0.53 -0.58 10.28
CA THR A 119 1.18 0.62 10.85
C THR A 119 1.48 0.42 12.34
N THR A 120 2.64 0.87 12.82
CA THR A 120 3.02 0.75 14.25
C THR A 120 2.75 1.99 15.08
N GLY A 121 2.60 3.15 14.42
CA GLY A 121 2.33 4.45 15.02
C GLY A 121 0.90 4.90 14.77
N GLU A 122 0.73 6.01 14.04
CA GLU A 122 -0.61 6.45 13.65
C GLU A 122 -1.23 5.48 12.63
N PRO A 123 -2.55 5.21 12.72
CA PRO A 123 -3.24 4.38 11.75
C PRO A 123 -3.25 5.05 10.37
N HIS A 124 -3.22 4.24 9.32
CA HIS A 124 -3.33 4.74 7.95
C HIS A 124 -4.62 5.57 7.76
N PRO A 125 -4.59 6.73 7.07
CA PRO A 125 -5.75 7.62 6.92
C PRO A 125 -7.00 6.94 6.35
N TRP A 126 -6.81 6.04 5.37
CA TRP A 126 -7.89 5.20 4.85
C TRP A 126 -8.52 4.31 5.93
N ALA A 127 -7.73 3.60 6.74
CA ALA A 127 -8.25 2.74 7.80
C ALA A 127 -9.03 3.55 8.86
N ALA A 128 -8.50 4.73 9.23
CA ALA A 128 -9.19 5.64 10.13
C ALA A 128 -10.53 6.13 9.56
N HIS A 129 -10.59 6.39 8.24
CA HIS A 129 -11.82 6.77 7.55
C HIS A 129 -12.83 5.61 7.52
N GLU A 130 -12.42 4.41 7.13
CA GLU A 130 -13.32 3.25 7.06
C GLU A 130 -13.88 2.86 8.43
N LEU A 131 -13.03 2.88 9.46
CA LEU A 131 -13.46 2.63 10.85
C LEU A 131 -14.50 3.65 11.33
N SER A 132 -14.51 4.87 10.79
CA SER A 132 -15.54 5.87 11.13
C SER A 132 -16.94 5.49 10.68
N PHE A 133 -17.07 4.58 9.69
CA PHE A 133 -18.34 3.98 9.29
C PHE A 133 -18.72 2.73 10.10
N GLY A 134 -17.84 2.27 11.00
CA GLY A 134 -18.08 1.20 11.94
C GLY A 134 -17.15 0.00 11.76
N GLU A 135 -16.86 -0.70 12.86
CA GLU A 135 -15.93 -1.83 12.84
C GLU A 135 -16.46 -3.03 12.03
N ALA A 136 -17.76 -3.34 12.12
CA ALA A 136 -18.35 -4.48 11.42
C ALA A 136 -18.17 -4.39 9.89
N PRO A 137 -18.56 -3.29 9.20
CA PRO A 137 -18.30 -3.16 7.77
C PRO A 137 -16.79 -3.11 7.43
N TYR A 138 -15.97 -2.46 8.27
CA TYR A 138 -14.52 -2.43 8.07
C TYR A 138 -13.88 -3.83 8.05
N TRP A 139 -14.21 -4.68 9.03
CA TRP A 139 -13.69 -6.04 9.08
C TRP A 139 -14.33 -6.97 8.04
N ALA A 140 -15.54 -6.66 7.55
CA ALA A 140 -16.13 -7.38 6.43
C ALA A 140 -15.33 -7.19 5.12
N GLN A 141 -14.72 -6.01 4.91
CA GLN A 141 -13.81 -5.77 3.77
C GLN A 141 -12.57 -6.67 3.85
N HIS A 142 -11.99 -6.81 5.04
CA HIS A 142 -10.90 -7.75 5.27
C HIS A 142 -11.30 -9.20 4.99
N ASP A 143 -12.50 -9.59 5.39
CA ASP A 143 -13.02 -10.93 5.17
C ASP A 143 -13.33 -11.23 3.70
N ALA A 144 -13.79 -10.23 2.94
CA ALA A 144 -13.99 -10.33 1.51
C ALA A 144 -12.66 -10.53 0.75
N GLY A 145 -11.61 -9.83 1.17
CA GLY A 145 -10.28 -10.00 0.60
C GLY A 145 -10.17 -9.52 -0.86
N ASP A 146 -11.01 -8.56 -1.25
CA ASP A 146 -11.02 -8.02 -2.62
C ASP A 146 -10.00 -6.87 -2.80
N ASP A 147 -9.59 -6.21 -1.72
CA ASP A 147 -8.73 -5.02 -1.72
C ASP A 147 -7.55 -5.14 -0.73
N VAL A 148 -6.59 -4.22 -0.86
CA VAL A 148 -5.52 -4.01 0.13
C VAL A 148 -6.17 -3.70 1.48
N PHE A 149 -5.72 -4.37 2.53
CA PHE A 149 -6.24 -4.11 3.87
C PHE A 149 -5.17 -3.42 4.71
N TYR A 150 -5.57 -2.34 5.38
CA TYR A 150 -4.72 -1.56 6.26
C TYR A 150 -5.17 -1.76 7.70
N ALA A 151 -4.25 -2.17 8.57
CA ALA A 151 -4.52 -2.44 9.98
C ALA A 151 -3.51 -1.70 10.86
N ASP A 152 -3.96 -1.27 12.03
CA ASP A 152 -3.06 -0.86 13.10
C ASP A 152 -2.44 -2.09 13.78
N ALA A 153 -1.18 -1.96 14.24
CA ALA A 153 -0.47 -3.03 14.93
C ALA A 153 -1.22 -3.58 16.16
N ALA A 154 -1.99 -2.74 16.87
CA ALA A 154 -2.75 -3.16 18.05
C ALA A 154 -3.89 -4.14 17.72
N VAL A 155 -4.37 -4.17 16.46
CA VAL A 155 -5.44 -5.07 16.00
C VAL A 155 -4.98 -6.06 14.93
N ALA A 156 -3.70 -6.03 14.56
CA ALA A 156 -3.13 -6.89 13.52
C ALA A 156 -3.23 -8.39 13.86
N GLU A 157 -3.42 -8.76 15.14
CA GLU A 157 -3.63 -10.16 15.53
C GLU A 157 -4.94 -10.72 14.95
N ARG A 158 -5.95 -9.87 14.75
CA ARG A 158 -7.22 -10.25 14.12
C ARG A 158 -7.11 -10.44 12.60
N ALA A 159 -6.11 -9.83 11.97
CA ALA A 159 -5.93 -9.94 10.52
C ALA A 159 -5.58 -11.38 10.12
N LYS A 160 -6.12 -11.82 8.98
CA LYS A 160 -5.81 -13.12 8.36
C LYS A 160 -4.43 -13.03 7.71
N PRO A 161 -3.66 -14.13 7.68
CA PRO A 161 -2.43 -14.18 6.89
C PRO A 161 -2.70 -13.82 5.43
N ARG A 162 -1.79 -13.08 4.82
CA ARG A 162 -1.80 -12.76 3.38
C ARG A 162 -0.45 -13.13 2.77
N PRO A 163 -0.38 -13.43 1.46
CA PRO A 163 0.89 -13.71 0.81
C PRO A 163 1.94 -12.64 1.10
N VAL A 164 1.53 -11.37 1.19
CA VAL A 164 2.44 -10.28 1.54
C VAL A 164 1.91 -9.34 2.60
N VAL A 165 2.84 -8.98 3.49
CA VAL A 165 2.64 -7.99 4.53
C VAL A 165 3.65 -6.86 4.34
N VAL A 166 3.18 -5.62 4.39
CA VAL A 166 4.01 -4.41 4.41
C VAL A 166 3.84 -3.77 5.79
N VAL A 167 4.94 -3.51 6.49
CA VAL A 167 4.92 -2.90 7.82
C VAL A 167 5.53 -1.50 7.73
N ALA A 168 4.75 -0.48 8.05
CA ALA A 168 5.24 0.88 8.22
C ALA A 168 5.59 1.09 9.71
N VAL A 169 6.88 1.24 10.02
CA VAL A 169 7.37 1.58 11.37
C VAL A 169 7.30 3.09 11.58
N ASN A 170 6.08 3.63 11.47
CA ASN A 170 5.77 5.07 11.39
C ASN A 170 5.67 5.76 12.76
N GLY A 171 6.61 5.46 13.65
CA GLY A 171 6.60 5.97 15.03
C GLY A 171 5.99 4.98 16.02
N GLY A 172 5.30 5.51 17.03
CA GLY A 172 4.77 4.73 18.16
C GLY A 172 5.83 4.23 19.15
N PRO A 173 5.42 3.65 20.29
CA PRO A 173 6.34 3.06 21.27
C PRO A 173 7.16 1.91 20.67
N ASP A 174 8.42 1.77 21.05
CA ASP A 174 9.27 0.65 20.59
C ASP A 174 8.67 -0.73 20.90
N ALA A 175 7.92 -0.85 22.00
CA ALA A 175 7.21 -2.06 22.35
C ALA A 175 6.13 -2.45 21.31
N ALA A 176 5.47 -1.48 20.67
CA ALA A 176 4.48 -1.76 19.64
C ALA A 176 5.16 -2.30 18.39
N ALA A 177 6.27 -1.70 17.95
CA ALA A 177 7.05 -2.20 16.82
C ALA A 177 7.70 -3.57 17.11
N ALA A 178 8.20 -3.79 18.33
CA ALA A 178 8.76 -5.07 18.77
C ALA A 178 7.72 -6.21 18.73
N GLN A 179 6.45 -5.92 19.01
CA GLN A 179 5.37 -6.90 18.92
C GLN A 179 4.85 -7.04 17.48
N ALA A 180 4.80 -5.95 16.72
CA ALA A 180 4.27 -5.92 15.36
C ALA A 180 5.15 -6.72 14.39
N LEU A 181 6.49 -6.65 14.49
CA LEU A 181 7.38 -7.31 13.53
C LEU A 181 7.28 -8.86 13.57
N PRO A 182 7.36 -9.54 14.73
CA PRO A 182 7.13 -10.98 14.79
C PRO A 182 5.72 -11.37 14.35
N LEU A 183 4.71 -10.59 14.74
CA LEU A 183 3.33 -10.84 14.32
C LEU A 183 3.18 -10.73 12.79
N ALA A 184 3.72 -9.67 12.18
CA ALA A 184 3.73 -9.48 10.74
C ALA A 184 4.43 -10.63 10.01
N LEU A 185 5.51 -11.16 10.57
CA LEU A 185 6.19 -12.34 10.05
C LEU A 185 5.27 -13.58 10.02
N THR A 186 4.45 -13.79 11.07
CA THR A 186 3.47 -14.89 11.08
C THR A 186 2.27 -14.66 10.16
N ARG A 187 2.03 -13.43 9.73
CA ARG A 187 0.96 -13.06 8.79
C ARG A 187 1.42 -13.08 7.34
N ALA A 188 2.74 -12.98 7.09
CA ALA A 188 3.32 -13.02 5.75
C ALA A 188 3.52 -14.46 5.27
N GLY A 189 2.82 -14.83 4.19
CA GLY A 189 2.96 -16.16 3.58
C GLY A 189 4.19 -16.31 2.68
N ALA A 190 4.65 -15.23 2.05
CA ALA A 190 5.75 -15.27 1.08
C ALA A 190 6.73 -14.10 1.22
N LEU A 191 6.23 -12.88 1.48
CA LEU A 191 7.08 -11.69 1.58
C LEU A 191 6.61 -10.76 2.70
N LEU A 192 7.57 -10.31 3.50
CA LEU A 192 7.42 -9.24 4.48
C LEU A 192 8.29 -8.07 4.03
N ILE A 193 7.67 -6.92 3.76
CA ILE A 193 8.37 -5.66 3.50
C ILE A 193 8.27 -4.81 4.76
N VAL A 194 9.40 -4.31 5.27
CA VAL A 194 9.43 -3.42 6.43
C VAL A 194 9.95 -2.06 5.98
N CYS A 195 9.15 -1.02 6.17
CA CYS A 195 9.46 0.36 5.85
C CYS A 195 9.75 1.11 7.16
N GLY A 196 10.95 1.67 7.31
CA GLY A 196 11.32 2.43 8.51
C GLY A 196 12.81 2.50 8.76
N ASP A 197 13.18 3.01 9.95
CA ASP A 197 14.58 3.27 10.30
C ASP A 197 15.34 1.93 10.48
N PRO A 198 16.39 1.66 9.69
CA PRO A 198 17.12 0.40 9.76
C PRO A 198 17.76 0.14 11.12
N GLN A 199 18.24 1.18 11.81
CA GLN A 199 18.90 1.01 13.10
C GLN A 199 17.88 0.60 14.17
N ARG A 200 16.71 1.25 14.18
CA ARG A 200 15.57 0.92 15.04
C ARG A 200 15.10 -0.50 14.78
N ILE A 201 14.85 -0.85 13.52
CA ILE A 201 14.35 -2.19 13.12
C ILE A 201 15.35 -3.28 13.52
N ASN A 202 16.64 -3.10 13.23
CA ASN A 202 17.67 -4.07 13.61
C ASN A 202 17.81 -4.20 15.13
N SER A 203 17.66 -3.10 15.87
CA SER A 203 17.67 -3.14 17.34
C SER A 203 16.50 -3.95 17.89
N LEU A 204 15.31 -3.81 17.31
CA LEU A 204 14.11 -4.55 17.70
C LEU A 204 14.22 -6.05 17.36
N LEU A 205 14.77 -6.38 16.19
CA LEU A 205 15.01 -7.76 15.78
C LEU A 205 16.13 -8.43 16.60
N GLY A 206 17.16 -7.68 17.00
CA GLY A 206 18.27 -8.17 17.81
C GLY A 206 17.99 -8.25 19.32
N ALA A 207 17.01 -7.51 19.83
CA ALA A 207 16.59 -7.56 21.24
C ALA A 207 15.66 -8.75 21.57
N GLY A 208 15.18 -9.46 20.56
CA GLY A 208 14.29 -10.63 20.70
C GLY A 208 15.00 -12.00 20.64
N VAL A 209 16.34 -12.02 20.59
CA VAL A 209 17.20 -13.22 20.60
C VAL A 209 18.00 -13.27 21.90
#